data_AF-A0A087RUM1-F1
#
_entry.id   AF-A0A087RUM1-F1
#
_cell.length_a   1.000
_cell.length_b   1.000
_cell.length_c   1.000
_cell.angle_alpha   90.00
_cell.angle_beta   90.00
_cell.angle_gamma   90.00
#
_symmetry.space_group_name_H-M   'P 1'
#
loop_
_entity.id
_entity.type
_entity.pdbx_description
1 polymer ?
#
loop_
_entity_poly.entity_id
_entity_poly.type
_entity_poly.pdbx_seq_one_letter_code
_entity_poly.pdbx_strand_id
1 'polypeptide(L)'
;MTLKNVKPSLNKISKTLGDTQDSREFLLKNTREIIVLCSRSIIAVHKKDTKTGKNNLKKAESLLKKYKKKATGDLKRYIITAEQEFVEAACLIAVVEKKEIPSDKKLGVLPESYVLGLLDCIGELKRMTFDKIRIGEIDEATRIFEIMENLYLQLYTFSMYDKVVKEARRKIDVNRILVDDVRSAITEEQRRTELIKTLQKFEK
;
A
#
# COMPACT_ATOMS: atom_id res chain seq x y z
N MET A 1 13.38 -30.71 -48.86
CA MET A 1 13.68 -29.46 -48.11
C MET A 1 12.72 -29.32 -46.92
N THR A 2 12.85 -30.15 -45.90
CA THR A 2 11.84 -30.26 -44.83
C THR A 2 11.95 -29.17 -43.76
N LEU A 3 13.10 -28.46 -43.68
CA LEU A 3 13.41 -27.50 -42.60
C LEU A 3 13.56 -26.04 -43.07
N LYS A 4 13.23 -25.72 -44.32
CA LYS A 4 13.43 -24.38 -44.91
C LYS A 4 12.72 -23.26 -44.11
N ASN A 5 11.56 -23.58 -43.53
CA ASN A 5 10.76 -22.63 -42.73
C ASN A 5 11.09 -22.65 -41.24
N VAL A 6 11.84 -23.65 -40.76
CA VAL A 6 12.14 -23.84 -39.34
C VAL A 6 13.20 -22.84 -38.88
N LYS A 7 14.32 -22.70 -39.61
CA LYS A 7 15.41 -21.78 -39.26
C LYS A 7 14.96 -20.30 -39.09
N PRO A 8 14.21 -19.68 -40.03
CA PRO A 8 13.73 -18.31 -39.83
C PRO A 8 12.73 -18.20 -38.66
N SER A 9 11.89 -19.22 -38.46
CA SER A 9 10.95 -19.26 -37.33
C SER A 9 11.69 -19.30 -35.99
N LEU A 10 12.69 -20.17 -35.85
CA LEU A 10 13.51 -20.28 -34.63
C LEU A 10 14.28 -19.00 -34.33
N ASN A 11 14.82 -18.31 -35.35
CA ASN A 11 15.50 -17.03 -35.15
C ASN A 11 14.54 -15.95 -34.61
N LYS A 12 13.32 -15.87 -35.15
CA LYS A 12 12.30 -14.93 -34.67
C LYS A 12 11.88 -15.24 -33.23
N ILE A 13 11.69 -16.53 -32.91
CA ILE A 13 11.36 -16.98 -31.56
C ILE A 13 12.49 -16.66 -30.59
N SER A 14 13.73 -16.97 -30.95
CA SER A 14 14.92 -16.70 -30.11
C SER A 14 15.05 -15.22 -29.77
N LYS A 15 14.84 -14.32 -30.74
CA LYS A 15 14.82 -12.87 -30.48
C LYS A 15 13.74 -12.47 -29.47
N THR A 16 12.51 -12.96 -29.68
CA THR A 16 11.37 -12.65 -28.80
C THR A 16 11.57 -13.17 -27.37
N LEU A 17 12.14 -14.37 -27.23
CA LEU A 17 12.48 -14.95 -25.93
C LEU A 17 13.61 -14.18 -25.25
N GLY A 18 14.63 -13.76 -26.00
CA GLY A 18 15.70 -12.89 -25.49
C GLY A 18 15.17 -11.57 -24.93
N ASP A 19 14.32 -10.86 -25.68
CA ASP A 19 13.70 -9.60 -25.24
C ASP A 19 12.87 -9.78 -23.96
N THR A 20 12.19 -10.93 -23.83
CA THR A 20 11.40 -11.29 -22.64
C THR A 20 12.30 -11.59 -21.44
N GLN A 21 13.40 -12.32 -21.65
CA GLN A 21 14.39 -12.62 -20.61
C GLN A 21 15.04 -11.33 -20.08
N ASP A 22 15.48 -10.45 -20.98
CA ASP A 22 16.10 -9.16 -20.61
C ASP A 22 15.13 -8.28 -19.81
N SER A 23 13.86 -8.25 -20.21
CA SER A 23 12.82 -7.51 -19.51
C SER A 23 12.56 -8.08 -18.11
N ARG A 24 12.55 -9.41 -17.98
CA ARG A 24 12.40 -10.09 -16.68
C ARG A 24 13.57 -9.80 -15.74
N GLU A 25 14.80 -9.95 -16.21
CA GLU A 25 16.00 -9.67 -15.40
C GLU A 25 16.05 -8.20 -14.97
N PHE A 26 15.71 -7.29 -15.88
CA PHE A 26 15.56 -5.88 -15.57
C PHE A 26 14.54 -5.64 -14.44
N LEU A 27 13.34 -6.22 -14.53
CA LEU A 27 12.31 -6.01 -13.51
C LEU A 27 12.75 -6.56 -12.15
N LEU A 28 13.28 -7.79 -12.10
CA LEU A 28 13.74 -8.41 -10.85
C LEU A 28 14.85 -7.61 -10.16
N LYS A 29 15.76 -7.01 -10.94
CA LYS A 29 16.87 -6.24 -10.38
C LYS A 29 16.45 -4.87 -9.87
N ASN A 30 15.54 -4.19 -10.59
CA ASN A 30 15.30 -2.76 -10.39
C ASN A 30 14.06 -2.45 -9.52
N THR A 31 13.08 -3.36 -9.42
CA THR A 31 11.86 -3.11 -8.61
C THR A 31 12.14 -2.91 -7.12
N ARG A 32 13.24 -3.49 -6.60
CA ARG A 32 13.67 -3.31 -5.22
C ARG A 32 13.93 -1.85 -4.85
N GLU A 33 14.41 -1.03 -5.79
CA GLU A 33 14.64 0.40 -5.54
C GLU A 33 13.33 1.14 -5.24
N ILE A 34 12.24 0.78 -5.93
CA ILE A 34 10.91 1.35 -5.70
C ILE A 34 10.44 1.01 -4.28
N ILE A 35 10.56 -0.25 -3.88
CA ILE A 35 10.19 -0.72 -2.54
C ILE A 35 10.95 0.10 -1.48
N VAL A 36 12.26 0.26 -1.63
CA VAL A 36 13.09 1.05 -0.70
C VAL A 36 12.63 2.52 -0.63
N LEU A 37 12.26 3.12 -1.77
CA LEU A 37 11.74 4.49 -1.78
C LEU A 37 10.38 4.59 -1.07
N CYS A 38 9.49 3.61 -1.26
CA CYS A 38 8.19 3.54 -0.59
C CYS A 38 8.36 3.38 0.93
N SER A 39 9.21 2.46 1.39
CA SER A 39 9.49 2.29 2.82
C SER A 39 10.10 3.57 3.43
N ARG A 40 11.02 4.24 2.72
CA ARG A 40 11.56 5.55 3.15
C ARG A 40 10.49 6.63 3.20
N SER A 41 9.51 6.57 2.29
CA SER A 41 8.37 7.49 2.30
C SER A 41 7.52 7.30 3.55
N ILE A 42 7.11 6.05 3.84
CA ILE A 42 6.31 5.70 5.02
C ILE A 42 7.03 6.11 6.32
N ILE A 43 8.32 5.78 6.44
CA ILE A 43 9.12 6.17 7.62
C ILE A 43 9.16 7.68 7.80
N ALA A 44 9.35 8.46 6.73
CA ALA A 44 9.39 9.92 6.81
C ALA A 44 8.04 10.50 7.24
N VAL A 45 6.93 9.95 6.74
CA VAL A 45 5.56 10.36 7.11
C VAL A 45 5.30 10.14 8.60
N HIS A 46 5.65 8.97 9.15
CA HIS A 46 5.54 8.72 10.59
C HIS A 46 6.41 9.63 11.45
N LYS A 47 7.57 10.07 10.92
CA LYS A 47 8.43 11.07 11.56
C LYS A 47 7.94 12.52 11.38
N LYS A 48 6.72 12.73 10.89
CA LYS A 48 6.11 14.04 10.57
C LYS A 48 6.88 14.82 9.49
N ASP A 49 7.74 14.17 8.70
CA ASP A 49 8.42 14.74 7.53
C ASP A 49 7.72 14.34 6.23
N THR A 50 6.50 14.86 6.06
CA THR A 50 5.67 14.60 4.88
C THR A 50 6.32 15.13 3.59
N LYS A 51 7.19 16.15 3.69
CA LYS A 51 7.91 16.71 2.54
C LYS A 51 8.88 15.67 1.96
N THR A 52 9.72 15.08 2.79
CA THR A 52 10.62 14.00 2.36
C THR A 52 9.84 12.77 1.90
N GLY A 53 8.75 12.43 2.59
CA GLY A 53 7.85 11.36 2.19
C GLY A 53 7.38 11.52 0.74
N LYS A 54 6.78 12.66 0.43
CA LYS A 54 6.29 12.98 -0.93
C LYS A 54 7.39 13.00 -1.98
N ASN A 55 8.59 13.47 -1.64
CA ASN A 55 9.72 13.45 -2.57
C ASN A 55 10.16 12.02 -2.90
N ASN A 56 10.19 11.12 -1.91
CA ASN A 56 10.47 9.70 -2.14
C ASN A 56 9.36 9.03 -2.96
N LEU A 57 8.10 9.31 -2.64
CA LEU A 57 6.95 8.80 -3.40
C LEU A 57 6.98 9.23 -4.87
N LYS A 58 7.30 10.49 -5.17
CA LYS A 58 7.43 10.99 -6.56
C LYS A 58 8.56 10.30 -7.33
N LYS A 59 9.68 9.99 -6.66
CA LYS A 59 10.78 9.22 -7.28
C LYS A 59 10.31 7.80 -7.57
N ALA A 60 9.64 7.15 -6.61
CA ALA A 60 9.06 5.83 -6.78
C ALA A 60 8.07 5.80 -7.96
N GLU A 61 7.16 6.78 -8.05
CA GLU A 61 6.19 6.92 -9.15
C GLU A 61 6.89 7.02 -10.52
N SER A 62 7.97 7.80 -10.60
CA SER A 62 8.73 7.99 -11.84
C SER A 62 9.41 6.70 -12.30
N LEU A 63 10.01 5.97 -11.36
CA LEU A 63 10.61 4.66 -11.65
C LEU A 63 9.55 3.63 -12.03
N LEU A 64 8.42 3.62 -11.32
CA LEU A 64 7.31 2.70 -11.58
C LEU A 64 6.77 2.91 -13.00
N LYS A 65 6.50 4.15 -13.42
CA LYS A 65 6.09 4.48 -14.79
C LYS A 65 7.10 4.00 -15.84
N LYS A 66 8.40 4.07 -15.55
CA LYS A 66 9.46 3.57 -16.45
C LYS A 66 9.45 2.05 -16.51
N TYR A 67 9.33 1.36 -15.37
CA TYR A 67 9.45 -0.09 -15.28
C TYR A 67 8.19 -0.80 -15.80
N LYS A 68 7.01 -0.20 -15.65
CA LYS A 68 5.76 -0.71 -16.23
C LYS A 68 5.83 -0.92 -17.75
N LYS A 69 6.61 -0.09 -18.47
CA LYS A 69 6.80 -0.26 -19.92
C LYS A 69 7.48 -1.58 -20.29
N LYS A 70 8.25 -2.17 -19.37
CA LYS A 70 8.90 -3.48 -19.52
C LYS A 70 8.10 -4.63 -18.91
N ALA A 71 7.07 -4.33 -18.11
CA ALA A 71 6.20 -5.30 -17.48
C ALA A 71 4.94 -5.56 -18.34
N THR A 72 5.14 -6.20 -19.49
CA THR A 72 4.05 -6.55 -20.43
C THR A 72 3.66 -8.02 -20.31
N GLY A 73 2.42 -8.35 -20.68
CA GLY A 73 1.87 -9.71 -20.57
C GLY A 73 2.11 -10.33 -19.19
N ASP A 74 2.71 -11.52 -19.20
CA ASP A 74 3.02 -12.31 -18.00
C ASP A 74 4.07 -11.67 -17.08
N LEU A 75 4.83 -10.68 -17.55
CA LEU A 75 5.85 -10.00 -16.74
C LEU A 75 5.26 -8.98 -15.76
N LYS A 76 3.97 -8.64 -15.88
CA LYS A 76 3.25 -7.76 -14.93
C LYS A 76 3.39 -8.24 -13.49
N ARG A 77 3.41 -9.56 -13.26
CA ARG A 77 3.57 -10.13 -11.92
C ARG A 77 4.82 -9.67 -11.16
N TYR A 78 5.88 -9.28 -11.88
CA TYR A 78 7.13 -8.84 -11.26
C TYR A 78 7.06 -7.42 -10.68
N ILE A 79 6.02 -6.64 -11.01
CA ILE A 79 5.83 -5.30 -10.49
C ILE A 79 4.80 -5.22 -9.36
N ILE A 80 4.02 -6.28 -9.12
CA ILE A 80 2.89 -6.28 -8.17
C ILE A 80 3.32 -5.77 -6.79
N THR A 81 4.40 -6.32 -6.23
CA THR A 81 4.91 -5.94 -4.92
C THR A 81 5.36 -4.48 -4.87
N ALA A 82 6.03 -3.98 -5.92
CA ALA A 82 6.46 -2.59 -5.97
C ALA A 82 5.26 -1.62 -6.08
N GLU A 83 4.21 -2.01 -6.81
CA GLU A 83 2.96 -1.25 -6.89
C GLU A 83 2.17 -1.27 -5.58
N GLN A 84 2.14 -2.41 -4.89
CA GLN A 84 1.52 -2.55 -3.57
C GLN A 84 2.14 -1.60 -2.54
N GLU A 85 3.47 -1.59 -2.43
CA GLU A 85 4.22 -0.67 -1.55
C GLU A 85 4.01 0.80 -1.95
N PHE A 86 3.91 1.08 -3.25
CA PHE A 86 3.61 2.43 -3.75
C PHE A 86 2.20 2.88 -3.37
N VAL A 87 1.20 2.00 -3.49
CA VAL A 87 -0.18 2.28 -3.09
C VAL A 87 -0.24 2.57 -1.60
N GLU A 88 0.36 1.70 -0.76
CA GLU A 88 0.41 1.89 0.69
C GLU A 88 0.97 3.26 1.06
N ALA A 89 2.15 3.60 0.54
CA ALA A 89 2.79 4.88 0.80
C ALA A 89 1.97 6.09 0.31
N ALA A 90 1.32 5.97 -0.85
CA ALA A 90 0.47 7.03 -1.41
C ALA A 90 -0.80 7.25 -0.57
N CYS A 91 -1.43 6.17 -0.12
CA CYS A 91 -2.64 6.21 0.70
C CYS A 91 -2.33 6.80 2.07
N LEU A 92 -1.23 6.37 2.71
CA LEU A 92 -0.81 6.93 4.00
C LEU A 92 -0.58 8.45 3.92
N ILE A 93 0.11 8.92 2.87
CA ILE A 93 0.31 10.36 2.64
C ILE A 93 -1.04 11.08 2.46
N ALA A 94 -1.98 10.51 1.70
CA ALA A 94 -3.29 11.12 1.50
C ALA A 94 -4.05 11.29 2.82
N VAL A 95 -4.05 10.26 3.68
CA VAL A 95 -4.71 10.30 4.99
C VAL A 95 -4.09 11.37 5.90
N VAL A 96 -2.76 11.49 5.93
CA VAL A 96 -2.04 12.50 6.71
C VAL A 96 -2.32 13.92 6.20
N GLU A 97 -2.41 14.10 4.89
CA GLU A 97 -2.75 15.38 4.26
C GLU A 97 -4.25 15.70 4.29
N LYS A 98 -5.07 14.85 4.94
CA LYS A 98 -6.55 14.97 4.98
C LYS A 98 -7.16 15.08 3.58
N LYS A 99 -6.63 14.30 2.65
CA LYS A 99 -7.10 14.15 1.27
C LYS A 99 -7.76 12.80 1.08
N GLU A 100 -8.57 12.71 0.03
CA GLU A 100 -9.12 11.43 -0.40
C GLU A 100 -8.02 10.46 -0.82
N ILE A 101 -8.22 9.18 -0.47
CA ILE A 101 -7.38 8.08 -0.94
C ILE A 101 -7.48 8.02 -2.47
N PRO A 102 -6.35 8.05 -3.19
CA PRO A 102 -6.34 8.07 -4.66
C PRO A 102 -6.80 6.72 -5.23
N SER A 103 -7.59 6.74 -6.30
CA SER A 103 -8.02 5.52 -7.01
C SER A 103 -6.87 4.81 -7.73
N ASP A 104 -7.06 3.53 -8.01
CA ASP A 104 -6.17 2.69 -8.83
C ASP A 104 -5.82 3.35 -10.18
N LYS A 105 -6.82 3.98 -10.84
CA LYS A 105 -6.64 4.69 -12.11
C LYS A 105 -5.75 5.92 -11.96
N LYS A 106 -5.92 6.67 -10.86
CA LYS A 106 -5.11 7.87 -10.57
C LYS A 106 -3.67 7.51 -10.26
N LEU A 107 -3.45 6.41 -9.53
CA LEU A 107 -2.13 5.87 -9.25
C LEU A 107 -1.52 5.15 -10.45
N GLY A 108 -2.35 4.72 -11.40
CA GLY A 108 -1.94 3.98 -12.58
C GLY A 108 -1.33 2.63 -12.22
N VAL A 109 -1.91 1.90 -11.27
CA VAL A 109 -1.46 0.58 -10.77
C VAL A 109 -2.40 -0.55 -11.23
N LEU A 110 -1.98 -1.80 -11.05
CA LEU A 110 -2.83 -2.97 -11.28
C LEU A 110 -3.90 -3.08 -10.17
N PRO A 111 -5.11 -3.60 -10.50
CA PRO A 111 -6.17 -3.76 -9.49
C PRO A 111 -5.76 -4.61 -8.29
N GLU A 112 -5.04 -5.72 -8.54
CA GLU A 112 -4.54 -6.59 -7.47
C GLU A 112 -3.55 -5.87 -6.54
N SER A 113 -2.64 -5.07 -7.10
CA SER A 113 -1.68 -4.26 -6.35
C SER A 113 -2.38 -3.17 -5.53
N TYR A 114 -3.45 -2.57 -6.07
CA TYR A 114 -4.23 -1.59 -5.35
C TYR A 114 -4.91 -2.19 -4.11
N VAL A 115 -5.59 -3.33 -4.26
CA VAL A 115 -6.22 -4.04 -3.14
C VAL A 115 -5.19 -4.43 -2.08
N LEU A 116 -4.07 -5.03 -2.50
CA LEU A 116 -3.02 -5.45 -1.55
C LEU A 116 -2.39 -4.25 -0.83
N GLY A 117 -2.15 -3.14 -1.52
CA GLY A 117 -1.58 -1.94 -0.91
C GLY A 117 -2.53 -1.24 0.06
N LEU A 118 -3.84 -1.25 -0.22
CA LEU A 118 -4.84 -0.77 0.72
C LEU A 118 -4.92 -1.66 1.98
N LEU A 119 -4.78 -2.97 1.80
CA LEU A 119 -4.74 -3.91 2.93
C LEU A 119 -3.52 -3.66 3.83
N ASP A 120 -2.35 -3.36 3.26
CA ASP A 120 -1.16 -3.03 4.05
C ASP A 120 -1.25 -1.65 4.70
N CYS A 121 -1.87 -0.69 4.02
CA CYS A 121 -2.12 0.64 4.58
C CYS A 121 -2.88 0.59 5.91
N ILE A 122 -3.78 -0.38 6.13
CA ILE A 122 -4.49 -0.56 7.41
C ILE A 122 -3.51 -0.73 8.58
N GLY A 123 -2.40 -1.45 8.38
CA GLY A 123 -1.35 -1.61 9.38
C GLY A 123 -0.67 -0.29 9.73
N GLU A 124 -0.37 0.54 8.74
CA GLU A 124 0.22 1.86 8.94
C GLU A 124 -0.77 2.86 9.56
N LEU A 125 -2.07 2.73 9.28
CA LEU A 125 -3.11 3.51 9.97
C LEU A 125 -3.19 3.14 11.45
N LYS A 126 -3.14 1.85 11.80
CA LYS A 126 -3.05 1.41 13.21
C LYS A 126 -1.88 2.10 13.92
N ARG A 127 -0.68 2.01 13.33
CA ARG A 127 0.52 2.65 13.89
C ARG A 127 0.31 4.15 14.12
N MET A 128 -0.22 4.85 13.13
CA MET A 128 -0.47 6.28 13.22
C MET A 128 -1.50 6.63 14.29
N THR A 129 -2.58 5.84 14.42
CA THR A 129 -3.58 6.01 15.48
C THR A 129 -2.95 5.87 16.87
N PHE A 130 -2.15 4.82 17.10
CA PHE A 130 -1.45 4.65 18.39
C PHE A 130 -0.44 5.77 18.67
N ASP A 131 0.28 6.26 17.65
CA ASP A 131 1.19 7.39 17.79
C ASP A 131 0.44 8.67 18.20
N LYS A 132 -0.80 8.87 17.74
CA LYS A 132 -1.66 10.00 18.11
C LYS A 132 -2.24 9.85 19.52
N ILE A 133 -2.71 8.66 19.88
CA ILE A 133 -3.13 8.33 21.25
C ILE A 133 -2.01 8.65 22.24
N ARG A 134 -0.77 8.20 21.96
CA ARG A 134 0.39 8.39 22.84
C ARG A 134 0.67 9.85 23.20
N ILE A 135 0.35 10.79 22.30
CA ILE A 135 0.58 12.23 22.51
C ILE A 135 -0.70 13.00 22.89
N GLY A 136 -1.79 12.29 23.20
CA GLY A 136 -3.07 12.87 23.61
C GLY A 136 -3.89 13.50 22.49
N GLU A 137 -3.53 13.29 21.21
CA GLU A 137 -4.27 13.79 20.05
C GLU A 137 -5.46 12.86 19.71
N ILE A 138 -6.42 12.73 20.63
CA ILE A 138 -7.54 11.77 20.52
C ILE A 138 -8.47 12.03 19.34
N ASP A 139 -8.76 13.30 19.01
CA ASP A 139 -9.63 13.64 17.88
C ASP A 139 -9.02 13.17 16.55
N GLU A 140 -7.71 13.38 16.38
CA GLU A 140 -6.99 12.94 15.19
C GLU A 140 -6.83 11.41 15.16
N ALA A 141 -6.61 10.77 16.31
CA ALA A 141 -6.60 9.32 16.42
C ALA A 141 -7.96 8.70 16.01
N THR A 142 -9.06 9.30 16.46
CA THR A 142 -10.43 8.87 16.13
C THR A 142 -10.68 9.01 14.62
N ARG A 143 -10.33 10.15 14.01
CA ARG A 143 -10.43 10.36 12.56
C ARG A 143 -9.69 9.31 11.75
N ILE A 144 -8.48 8.95 12.16
CA ILE A 144 -7.67 7.94 11.47
C ILE A 144 -8.29 6.55 11.64
N PHE A 145 -8.78 6.23 12.84
CA PHE A 145 -9.48 4.97 13.11
C PHE A 145 -10.75 4.81 12.27
N GLU A 146 -11.56 5.86 12.12
CA GLU A 146 -12.74 5.83 11.25
C GLU A 146 -12.39 5.51 9.79
N ILE A 147 -11.30 6.09 9.27
CA ILE A 147 -10.81 5.77 7.92
C ILE A 147 -10.36 4.30 7.85
N MET A 148 -9.63 3.83 8.85
CA MET A 148 -9.14 2.46 8.94
C MET A 148 -10.28 1.44 8.97
N GLU A 149 -11.30 1.67 9.79
CA GLU A 149 -12.47 0.80 9.93
C GLU A 149 -13.30 0.76 8.64
N ASN A 150 -13.61 1.93 8.06
CA ASN A 150 -14.35 2.02 6.80
C ASN A 150 -13.60 1.34 5.64
N LEU A 151 -12.28 1.52 5.58
CA LEU A 151 -11.45 0.87 4.57
C LEU A 151 -11.47 -0.66 4.73
N TYR A 152 -11.35 -1.16 5.96
CA TYR A 152 -11.46 -2.59 6.23
C TYR A 152 -12.82 -3.16 5.81
N LEU A 153 -13.93 -2.49 6.14
CA LEU A 153 -15.28 -2.95 5.78
C LEU A 153 -15.47 -3.08 4.27
N GLN A 154 -14.93 -2.13 3.49
CA GLN A 154 -14.97 -2.21 2.02
C GLN A 154 -14.11 -3.35 1.49
N LEU A 155 -12.91 -3.53 2.05
CA LEU A 155 -11.96 -4.56 1.64
C LEU A 155 -12.36 -5.98 2.08
N TYR A 156 -13.20 -6.12 3.11
CA TYR A 156 -13.61 -7.42 3.66
C TYR A 156 -14.16 -8.37 2.60
N THR A 157 -14.94 -7.84 1.66
CA THR A 157 -15.52 -8.59 0.54
C THR A 157 -14.47 -9.19 -0.39
N PHE A 158 -13.24 -8.66 -0.42
CA PHE A 158 -12.17 -9.18 -1.27
C PHE A 158 -11.57 -10.49 -0.78
N SER A 159 -11.94 -10.95 0.42
CA SER A 159 -11.54 -12.27 0.94
C SER A 159 -12.00 -13.43 0.06
N MET A 160 -13.08 -13.25 -0.71
CA MET A 160 -13.57 -14.26 -1.66
C MET A 160 -12.72 -14.36 -2.93
N TYR A 161 -11.86 -13.38 -3.20
CA TYR A 161 -11.00 -13.33 -4.38
C TYR A 161 -9.57 -13.80 -4.12
N ASP A 162 -9.29 -14.50 -3.01
CA ASP A 162 -7.93 -14.94 -2.64
C ASP A 162 -7.21 -15.79 -3.72
N LYS A 163 -7.99 -16.55 -4.51
CA LYS A 163 -7.44 -17.33 -5.65
C LYS A 163 -6.96 -16.46 -6.81
N VAL A 164 -7.42 -15.21 -6.88
CA VAL A 164 -7.09 -14.23 -7.93
C VAL A 164 -6.10 -13.20 -7.37
N VAL A 165 -6.39 -12.64 -6.20
CA VAL A 165 -5.52 -11.72 -5.46
C VAL A 165 -4.87 -12.51 -4.34
N LYS A 166 -3.71 -13.10 -4.64
CA LYS A 166 -2.98 -13.94 -3.70
C LYS A 166 -2.73 -13.18 -2.38
N GLU A 167 -2.96 -13.86 -1.25
CA GLU A 167 -2.79 -13.36 0.11
C GLU A 167 -3.86 -12.38 0.61
N ALA A 168 -4.86 -12.03 -0.21
CA ALA A 168 -5.93 -11.11 0.20
C ALA A 168 -6.66 -11.61 1.46
N ARG A 169 -7.03 -12.89 1.52
CA ARG A 169 -7.75 -13.44 2.68
C ARG A 169 -6.92 -13.36 3.95
N ARG A 170 -5.65 -13.78 3.88
CA ARG A 170 -4.71 -13.74 5.02
C ARG A 170 -4.56 -12.32 5.56
N LYS A 171 -4.38 -11.32 4.68
CA LYS A 171 -4.25 -9.91 5.08
C LYS A 171 -5.55 -9.37 5.67
N ILE A 172 -6.71 -9.72 5.12
CA ILE A 172 -8.02 -9.32 5.67
C ILE A 172 -8.23 -9.89 7.08
N ASP A 173 -7.89 -11.17 7.30
CA ASP A 173 -8.01 -11.82 8.60
C ASP A 173 -7.11 -11.13 9.65
N VAL A 174 -5.88 -10.75 9.27
CA VAL A 174 -5.00 -9.93 10.10
C VAL A 174 -5.61 -8.56 10.37
N ASN A 175 -6.09 -7.89 9.34
CA ASN A 175 -6.67 -6.54 9.45
C ASN A 175 -7.89 -6.49 10.37
N ARG A 176 -8.68 -7.56 10.45
CA ARG A 176 -9.76 -7.68 11.44
C ARG A 176 -9.23 -7.50 12.87
N ILE A 177 -8.17 -8.23 13.21
CA ILE A 177 -7.52 -8.14 14.53
C ILE A 177 -6.97 -6.73 14.76
N LEU A 178 -6.32 -6.14 13.75
CA LEU A 178 -5.79 -4.79 13.86
C LEU A 178 -6.88 -3.75 14.12
N VAL A 179 -8.03 -3.85 13.44
CA VAL A 179 -9.17 -2.96 13.64
C VAL A 179 -9.77 -3.15 15.05
N ASP A 180 -9.92 -4.38 15.51
CA ASP A 180 -10.48 -4.67 16.84
C ASP A 180 -9.57 -4.16 17.97
N ASP A 181 -8.24 -4.28 17.80
CA ASP A 181 -7.24 -3.72 18.72
C ASP A 181 -7.38 -2.19 18.84
N VAL A 182 -7.44 -1.50 17.70
CA VAL A 182 -7.53 -0.03 17.67
C VAL A 182 -8.88 0.43 18.21
N ARG A 183 -9.97 -0.28 17.91
CA ARG A 183 -11.31 0.02 18.43
C ARG A 183 -11.31 0.00 19.96
N SER A 184 -10.69 -1.01 20.54
CA SER A 184 -10.57 -1.15 21.99
C SER A 184 -9.79 0.02 22.60
N ALA A 185 -8.62 0.34 22.03
CA ALA A 185 -7.78 1.46 22.49
C ALA A 185 -8.48 2.82 22.39
N ILE A 186 -9.15 3.11 21.27
CA ILE A 186 -9.90 4.36 21.08
C ILE A 186 -11.05 4.47 22.07
N THR A 187 -11.81 3.39 22.28
CA THR A 187 -12.95 3.38 23.21
C THR A 187 -12.51 3.68 24.63
N GLU A 188 -11.39 3.07 25.07
CA GLU A 188 -10.85 3.31 26.40
C GLU A 188 -10.37 4.75 26.57
N GLU A 189 -9.60 5.27 25.62
CA GLU A 189 -9.04 6.63 25.71
C GLU A 189 -10.12 7.72 25.62
N GLN A 190 -11.20 7.48 24.86
CA GLN A 190 -12.35 8.39 24.84
C GLN A 190 -13.04 8.45 26.21
N ARG A 191 -13.30 7.31 26.85
CA ARG A 191 -13.89 7.24 28.19
C ARG A 191 -12.98 7.88 29.24
N ARG A 192 -11.67 7.62 29.15
CA ARG A 192 -10.67 8.23 30.03
C ARG A 192 -10.65 9.76 29.90
N THR A 193 -10.74 10.26 28.67
CA THR A 193 -10.80 11.70 28.39
C THR A 193 -12.07 12.33 28.96
N GLU A 194 -13.22 11.68 28.83
CA GLU A 194 -14.51 12.13 29.39
C GLU A 194 -14.47 12.17 30.93
N LEU A 195 -13.85 11.17 31.56
CA LEU A 195 -13.65 11.12 33.01
C LEU A 195 -12.77 12.29 33.49
N ILE A 196 -11.61 12.51 32.85
CA ILE A 196 -10.69 13.61 33.22
C ILE A 196 -11.41 14.97 33.09
N LYS A 197 -12.14 15.18 32.00
CA LYS A 197 -12.94 16.40 31.81
C LYS A 197 -13.99 16.60 32.91
N THR A 198 -14.56 15.52 33.42
CA THR A 198 -15.55 15.57 34.50
C THR A 198 -14.88 15.90 35.83
N LEU A 199 -13.75 15.26 36.15
CA LEU A 199 -12.99 15.53 37.38
C LEU A 199 -12.53 16.99 37.47
N GLN A 200 -12.03 17.56 36.36
CA GLN A 200 -11.62 18.96 36.29
C GLN A 200 -12.75 19.96 36.57
N LYS A 201 -14.03 19.57 36.42
CA LYS A 201 -15.17 20.43 36.77
C LYS A 201 -15.41 20.51 38.28
N PHE A 202 -14.95 19.50 39.04
CA PHE A 202 -15.10 19.44 40.49
C PHE A 202 -13.89 20.03 41.25
N GLU A 203 -12.78 20.32 40.56
CA GLU A 203 -11.63 21.06 41.12
C GLU A 203 -11.79 22.60 41.04
N LYS A 204 -12.91 23.08 40.51
CA LYS A 204 -13.32 24.50 40.55
C LYS A 204 -14.36 24.74 41.62
#